data_AF-A0A519QZU2-F1
#
_entry.id   AF-A0A519QZU2-F1
#
_cell.length_a   1.000
_cell.length_b   1.000
_cell.length_c   1.000
_cell.angle_alpha   90.00
_cell.angle_beta   90.00
_cell.angle_gamma   90.00
#
_symmetry.space_group_name_H-M   'P 1'
#
loop_
_entity.id
_entity.type
_entity.pdbx_description
1 polymer ?
#
loop_
_entity_poly.entity_id
_entity_poly.type
_entity_poly.pdbx_seq_one_letter_code
_entity_poly.pdbx_strand_id
1 'polypeptide(L)'
;METSYQIDIDPNSEQFSQAFKDFYHNHFVNNYGLARREVDTSFFVTMTDKEKEIAKQLIRNNLKLRQTHLFRAVGELKDEQALPILYDQLNSNTDLSWLLSIGQAIWRINGDKLYLKLLRKLQQHPSGTMKAAHFEQVTDFKDEESIEMLLDYLEDPDEFVRHLALSKLNYLLTGKHAFENHFNRKHFLKRRKDAKFKNELLKNLQSLY
;
A
#
# COMPACT_ATOMS: atom_id res chain seq x y z
N MET A 1 -6.34 21.81 12.83
CA MET A 1 -6.33 22.63 11.60
C MET A 1 -7.13 21.87 10.57
N GLU A 2 -8.22 22.44 10.07
CA GLU A 2 -8.91 21.87 8.91
C GLU A 2 -7.97 21.93 7.71
N THR A 3 -7.77 20.80 7.04
CA THR A 3 -6.94 20.80 5.84
C THR A 3 -7.76 21.44 4.72
N SER A 4 -7.32 22.59 4.23
CA SER A 4 -7.97 23.26 3.10
C SER A 4 -7.45 22.65 1.80
N TYR A 5 -8.32 21.92 1.09
CA TYR A 5 -8.02 21.40 -0.24
C TYR A 5 -8.24 22.49 -1.30
N GLN A 6 -7.40 22.49 -2.33
CA GLN A 6 -7.56 23.29 -3.54
C GLN A 6 -8.53 22.56 -4.48
N ILE A 7 -9.79 23.01 -4.51
CA ILE A 7 -10.86 22.47 -5.35
C ILE A 7 -11.34 23.57 -6.31
N ASP A 8 -11.25 23.32 -7.61
CA ASP A 8 -11.56 24.26 -8.70
C ASP A 8 -12.73 23.80 -9.58
N ILE A 9 -13.56 22.89 -9.06
CA ILE A 9 -14.76 22.37 -9.73
C ILE A 9 -15.99 22.48 -8.82
N ASP A 10 -17.18 22.43 -9.41
CA ASP A 10 -18.41 22.15 -8.66
C ASP A 10 -18.63 20.63 -8.58
N PRO A 11 -18.35 19.98 -7.43
CA PRO A 11 -18.48 18.52 -7.29
C PRO A 11 -19.94 18.03 -7.37
N ASN A 12 -20.93 18.92 -7.22
CA ASN A 12 -22.35 18.59 -7.28
C ASN A 12 -22.94 18.71 -8.69
N SER A 13 -22.13 19.14 -9.66
CA SER A 13 -22.57 19.28 -11.05
C SER A 13 -23.18 17.97 -11.59
N GLU A 14 -24.31 18.07 -12.29
CA GLU A 14 -25.00 16.94 -12.90
C GLU A 14 -24.16 16.23 -13.98
N GLN A 15 -23.08 16.87 -14.45
CA GLN A 15 -22.15 16.29 -15.42
C GLN A 15 -21.28 15.14 -14.86
N PHE A 16 -21.21 15.00 -13.53
CA PHE A 16 -20.40 13.98 -12.88
C PHE A 16 -21.21 12.75 -12.51
N SER A 17 -20.65 11.59 -12.84
CA SER A 17 -21.16 10.28 -12.46
C SER A 17 -21.15 10.09 -10.94
N GLN A 18 -21.91 9.10 -10.47
CA GLN A 18 -21.87 8.71 -9.06
C GLN A 18 -20.45 8.27 -8.64
N ALA A 19 -19.71 7.60 -9.52
CA ALA A 19 -18.34 7.17 -9.25
C ALA A 19 -17.41 8.36 -8.96
N PHE A 20 -17.50 9.44 -9.75
CA PHE A 20 -16.71 10.64 -9.47
C PHE A 20 -17.14 11.33 -8.17
N LYS A 21 -18.45 11.35 -7.87
CA LYS A 21 -18.97 11.91 -6.60
C LYS A 21 -18.49 11.11 -5.40
N ASP A 22 -18.44 9.78 -5.51
CA ASP A 22 -17.90 8.89 -4.48
C ASP A 22 -16.39 9.11 -4.31
N PHE A 23 -15.64 9.22 -5.41
CA PHE A 23 -14.22 9.61 -5.38
C PHE A 23 -14.04 10.93 -4.60
N TYR A 24 -14.78 11.97 -4.99
CA TYR A 24 -14.67 13.30 -4.41
C TYR A 24 -15.00 13.29 -2.91
N HIS A 25 -16.12 12.65 -2.53
CA HIS A 25 -16.54 12.53 -1.14
C HIS A 25 -15.46 11.84 -0.30
N ASN A 26 -14.96 10.70 -0.77
CA ASN A 26 -14.00 9.90 -0.02
C ASN A 26 -12.61 10.53 0.08
N HIS A 27 -12.21 11.43 -0.84
CA HIS A 27 -10.90 12.08 -0.78
C HIS A 27 -10.94 13.47 -0.15
N PHE A 28 -11.95 14.27 -0.46
CA PHE A 28 -11.97 15.70 -0.14
C PHE A 28 -13.03 16.12 0.88
N VAL A 29 -13.96 15.23 1.24
CA VAL A 29 -15.00 15.50 2.27
C VAL A 29 -14.80 14.64 3.51
N ASN A 30 -14.71 13.32 3.35
CA ASN A 30 -14.57 12.35 4.44
C ASN A 30 -13.59 11.23 4.04
N ASN A 31 -12.32 11.41 4.40
CA ASN A 31 -11.26 10.43 4.08
C ASN A 31 -11.06 9.34 5.14
N TYR A 32 -11.86 9.31 6.20
CA TYR A 32 -11.72 8.32 7.27
C TYR A 32 -11.87 6.89 6.76
N GLY A 33 -12.81 6.67 5.84
CA GLY A 33 -13.01 5.36 5.23
C GLY A 33 -11.81 4.89 4.41
N LEU A 34 -11.15 5.80 3.67
CA LEU A 34 -9.90 5.47 2.96
C LEU A 34 -8.76 5.13 3.93
N ALA A 35 -8.66 5.86 5.05
CA ALA A 35 -7.66 5.60 6.08
C ALA A 35 -7.82 4.21 6.71
N ARG A 36 -9.07 3.77 6.92
CA ARG A 36 -9.41 2.46 7.49
C ARG A 36 -9.51 1.32 6.48
N ARG A 37 -9.35 1.61 5.18
CA ARG A 37 -9.57 0.64 4.08
C ARG A 37 -10.99 0.07 4.05
N GLU A 38 -11.96 0.87 4.44
CA GLU A 38 -13.39 0.52 4.48
C GLU A 38 -14.14 0.97 3.22
N VAL A 39 -13.47 1.74 2.36
CA VAL A 39 -14.04 2.29 1.13
C VAL A 39 -13.67 1.40 -0.04
N ASP A 40 -14.67 1.01 -0.82
CA ASP A 40 -14.47 0.38 -2.12
C ASP A 40 -13.92 1.43 -3.12
N THR A 41 -12.70 1.20 -3.61
CA THR A 41 -12.02 2.07 -4.57
C THR A 41 -12.35 1.73 -6.03
N SER A 42 -13.34 0.86 -6.27
CA SER A 42 -13.81 0.49 -7.62
C SER A 42 -14.30 1.71 -8.43
N PHE A 43 -14.68 2.80 -7.76
CA PHE A 43 -15.05 4.06 -8.42
C PHE A 43 -13.94 4.59 -9.35
N PHE A 44 -12.65 4.29 -9.10
CA PHE A 44 -11.58 4.66 -10.01
C PHE A 44 -11.71 3.99 -11.38
N VAL A 45 -12.20 2.75 -11.42
CA VAL A 45 -12.34 1.98 -12.66
C VAL A 45 -13.57 2.46 -13.44
N THR A 46 -14.66 2.78 -12.74
CA THR A 46 -15.96 3.12 -13.33
C THR A 46 -16.09 4.58 -13.76
N MET A 47 -15.19 5.47 -13.32
CA MET A 47 -15.10 6.83 -13.85
C MET A 47 -14.77 6.86 -15.34
N THR A 48 -15.35 7.83 -16.05
CA THR A 48 -14.98 8.18 -17.43
C THR A 48 -13.53 8.69 -17.51
N ASP A 49 -12.92 8.68 -18.69
CA ASP A 49 -11.56 9.19 -18.87
C ASP A 49 -11.45 10.67 -18.51
N LYS A 50 -12.48 11.47 -18.85
CA LYS A 50 -12.54 12.89 -18.46
C LYS A 50 -12.56 13.06 -16.93
N GLU A 51 -13.36 12.27 -16.23
CA GLU A 51 -13.43 12.29 -14.77
C GLU A 51 -12.13 11.83 -14.12
N LYS A 52 -11.47 10.81 -14.68
CA LYS A 52 -10.15 10.38 -14.24
C LYS A 52 -9.13 11.50 -14.37
N GLU A 53 -9.11 12.23 -15.49
CA GLU A 53 -8.19 13.36 -15.65
C GLU A 53 -8.48 14.49 -14.65
N ILE A 54 -9.75 14.78 -14.36
CA ILE A 54 -10.12 15.74 -13.31
C ILE A 54 -9.68 15.24 -11.93
N ALA A 55 -9.93 13.97 -11.61
CA ALA A 55 -9.53 13.35 -10.36
C ALA A 55 -8.00 13.42 -10.16
N LYS A 56 -7.24 13.07 -11.19
CA LYS A 56 -5.78 13.20 -11.19
C LYS A 56 -5.35 14.65 -10.93
N GLN A 57 -5.94 15.62 -11.63
CA GLN A 57 -5.63 17.04 -11.42
C GLN A 57 -5.91 17.49 -9.97
N LEU A 58 -7.07 17.15 -9.42
CA LEU A 58 -7.44 17.49 -8.05
C LEU A 58 -6.46 16.88 -7.04
N ILE A 59 -6.07 15.61 -7.22
CA ILE A 59 -5.09 14.97 -6.35
C ILE A 59 -3.73 15.68 -6.47
N ARG A 60 -3.22 15.93 -7.69
CA ARG A 60 -1.94 16.62 -7.94
C ARG A 60 -1.87 17.99 -7.27
N ASN A 61 -2.91 18.80 -7.40
CA ASN A 61 -2.99 20.13 -6.78
C ASN A 61 -2.83 20.08 -5.25
N ASN A 62 -3.22 18.96 -4.65
CA ASN A 62 -3.26 18.77 -3.21
C ASN A 62 -2.11 17.91 -2.65
N LEU A 63 -1.24 17.33 -3.49
CA LEU A 63 -0.15 16.44 -3.02
C LEU A 63 0.82 17.10 -2.04
N LYS A 64 0.97 18.43 -2.09
CA LYS A 64 1.81 19.19 -1.16
C LYS A 64 1.31 19.17 0.29
N LEU A 65 0.05 18.81 0.51
CA LEU A 65 -0.54 18.65 1.85
C LEU A 65 -0.02 17.42 2.59
N ARG A 66 0.73 16.53 1.90
CA ARG A 66 1.37 15.34 2.48
C ARG A 66 0.37 14.46 3.24
N GLN A 67 -0.78 14.18 2.63
CA GLN A 67 -1.73 13.23 3.20
C GLN A 67 -1.57 11.86 2.53
N THR A 68 -1.45 10.80 3.33
CA THR A 68 -1.20 9.43 2.85
C THR A 68 -2.22 8.94 1.83
N HIS A 69 -3.49 9.31 1.98
CA HIS A 69 -4.54 8.90 1.06
C HIS A 69 -4.37 9.53 -0.34
N LEU A 70 -3.79 10.73 -0.45
CA LEU A 70 -3.49 11.37 -1.73
C LEU A 70 -2.38 10.62 -2.48
N PHE A 71 -1.31 10.20 -1.78
CA PHE A 71 -0.26 9.38 -2.40
C PHE A 71 -0.82 8.05 -2.90
N ARG A 72 -1.71 7.41 -2.12
CA ARG A 72 -2.38 6.18 -2.54
C ARG A 72 -3.20 6.42 -3.82
N ALA A 73 -4.01 7.47 -3.84
CA ALA A 73 -4.86 7.81 -4.99
C ALA A 73 -4.05 8.05 -6.26
N VAL A 74 -2.90 8.73 -6.18
CA VAL A 74 -1.98 8.90 -7.34
C VAL A 74 -1.55 7.56 -7.91
N GLY A 75 -1.14 6.63 -7.04
CA GLY A 75 -0.70 5.30 -7.47
C GLY A 75 -1.83 4.44 -8.04
N GLU A 76 -3.06 4.60 -7.55
CA GLU A 76 -4.25 3.91 -8.05
C GLU A 76 -4.71 4.46 -9.40
N LEU A 77 -4.66 5.79 -9.57
CA LEU A 77 -4.97 6.49 -10.83
C LEU A 77 -3.88 6.35 -11.90
N LYS A 78 -2.72 5.77 -11.57
CA LYS A 78 -1.55 5.65 -12.46
C LYS A 78 -1.15 7.00 -13.07
N ASP A 79 -1.13 8.05 -12.25
CA ASP A 79 -0.88 9.41 -12.73
C ASP A 79 0.61 9.70 -12.90
N GLU A 80 1.13 9.46 -14.11
CA GLU A 80 2.52 9.75 -14.46
C GLU A 80 2.90 11.23 -14.30
N GLN A 81 1.95 12.16 -14.46
CA GLN A 81 2.23 13.60 -14.29
C GLN A 81 2.54 13.98 -12.84
N ALA A 82 2.20 13.11 -11.87
CA ALA A 82 2.55 13.31 -10.48
C ALA A 82 4.01 12.93 -10.15
N LEU A 83 4.70 12.16 -11.01
CA LEU A 83 6.05 11.66 -10.72
C LEU A 83 7.05 12.75 -10.32
N PRO A 84 7.16 13.90 -11.01
CA PRO A 84 8.09 14.95 -10.59
C PRO A 84 7.80 15.44 -9.17
N ILE A 85 6.53 15.64 -8.81
CA ILE A 85 6.10 16.07 -7.47
C ILE A 85 6.46 15.01 -6.42
N LEU A 86 6.22 13.73 -6.74
CA LEU A 86 6.53 12.62 -5.83
C LEU A 86 8.04 12.48 -5.59
N TYR A 87 8.86 12.57 -6.64
CA TYR A 87 10.32 12.52 -6.49
C TYR A 87 10.87 13.72 -5.72
N ASP A 88 10.35 14.93 -5.98
CA ASP A 88 10.74 16.13 -5.21
C ASP A 88 10.42 15.95 -3.72
N GLN A 89 9.25 15.40 -3.39
CA GLN A 89 8.88 15.11 -2.00
C GLN A 89 9.69 13.97 -1.37
N LEU A 90 10.03 12.95 -2.15
CA LEU A 90 10.90 11.86 -1.71
C LEU A 90 12.30 12.39 -1.35
N ASN A 91 12.86 13.26 -2.20
CA ASN A 91 14.22 13.78 -2.04
C ASN A 91 14.32 14.87 -0.95
N SER A 92 13.21 15.54 -0.62
CA SER A 92 13.15 16.61 0.40
C SER A 92 12.66 16.13 1.77
N ASN A 93 12.53 14.81 1.99
CA ASN A 93 12.01 14.24 3.23
C ASN A 93 12.93 13.12 3.77
N THR A 94 12.95 12.96 5.09
CA THR A 94 13.76 11.96 5.79
C THR A 94 12.94 10.97 6.62
N ASP A 95 11.66 11.28 6.85
CA ASP A 95 10.75 10.43 7.63
C ASP A 95 10.37 9.17 6.84
N LEU A 96 10.71 8.01 7.38
CA LEU A 96 10.53 6.74 6.70
C LEU A 96 9.06 6.39 6.41
N SER A 97 8.13 6.77 7.28
CA SER A 97 6.70 6.49 7.06
C SER A 97 6.16 7.25 5.85
N TRP A 98 6.58 8.51 5.71
CA TRP A 98 6.28 9.30 4.53
C TRP A 98 6.96 8.75 3.28
N LEU A 99 8.24 8.42 3.36
CA LEU A 99 8.99 7.87 2.24
C LEU A 99 8.36 6.56 1.74
N LEU A 100 7.91 5.67 2.62
CA LEU A 100 7.23 4.44 2.25
C LEU A 100 5.93 4.70 1.47
N SER A 101 5.14 5.67 1.90
CA SER A 101 3.88 6.03 1.21
C SER A 101 4.13 6.63 -0.17
N ILE A 102 5.14 7.51 -0.28
CA ILE A 102 5.55 8.13 -1.55
C ILE A 102 6.16 7.07 -2.49
N GLY A 103 7.06 6.24 -1.97
CA GLY A 103 7.70 5.16 -2.72
C GLY A 103 6.70 4.14 -3.26
N GLN A 104 5.70 3.77 -2.46
CA GLN A 104 4.60 2.91 -2.91
C GLN A 104 3.84 3.53 -4.09
N ALA A 105 3.55 4.83 -4.02
CA ALA A 105 2.86 5.55 -5.10
C ALA A 105 3.70 5.55 -6.38
N ILE A 106 4.99 5.89 -6.29
CA ILE A 106 5.93 5.87 -7.43
C ILE A 106 5.98 4.47 -8.04
N TRP A 107 6.21 3.44 -7.22
CA TRP A 107 6.26 2.05 -7.69
C TRP A 107 4.96 1.62 -8.38
N ARG A 108 3.79 2.01 -7.87
CA ARG A 108 2.52 1.73 -8.55
C ARG A 108 2.45 2.39 -9.92
N ILE A 109 3.02 3.57 -10.11
CA ILE A 109 2.99 4.28 -11.39
C ILE A 109 3.96 3.65 -12.39
N ASN A 110 5.23 3.41 -12.00
CA ASN A 110 6.29 3.09 -12.96
C ASN A 110 7.19 1.90 -12.58
N GLY A 111 6.92 1.20 -11.48
CA GLY A 111 7.68 0.04 -11.04
C GLY A 111 9.06 0.35 -10.45
N ASP A 112 9.34 1.58 -10.01
CA ASP A 112 10.64 1.94 -9.44
C ASP A 112 11.02 1.06 -8.23
N LYS A 113 12.22 0.48 -8.30
CA LYS A 113 12.81 -0.38 -7.25
C LYS A 113 13.19 0.38 -5.98
N LEU A 114 13.13 1.70 -5.95
CA LEU A 114 13.36 2.49 -4.72
C LEU A 114 12.42 2.06 -3.60
N TYR A 115 11.18 1.66 -3.94
CA TYR A 115 10.22 1.25 -2.94
C TYR A 115 10.66 -0.01 -2.21
N LEU A 116 11.24 -0.98 -2.94
CA LEU A 116 11.81 -2.17 -2.35
C LEU A 116 12.96 -1.82 -1.38
N LYS A 117 13.81 -0.86 -1.75
CA LYS A 117 14.89 -0.38 -0.87
C LYS A 117 14.34 0.24 0.42
N LEU A 118 13.22 0.96 0.35
CA LEU A 118 12.56 1.53 1.53
C LEU A 118 11.94 0.46 2.42
N LEU A 119 11.34 -0.59 1.85
CA LEU A 119 10.84 -1.73 2.62
C LEU A 119 11.98 -2.50 3.33
N ARG A 120 13.12 -2.68 2.66
CA ARG A 120 14.31 -3.25 3.31
C ARG A 120 14.86 -2.35 4.42
N LYS A 121 14.77 -1.02 4.28
CA LYS A 121 15.09 -0.08 5.37
C LYS A 121 14.10 -0.18 6.53
N LEU A 122 12.81 -0.35 6.26
CA LEU A 122 11.78 -0.59 7.27
C LEU A 122 12.08 -1.86 8.08
N GLN A 123 12.50 -2.94 7.42
CA GLN A 123 12.85 -4.20 8.07
C GLN A 123 13.96 -4.05 9.12
N GLN A 124 14.92 -3.15 8.88
CA GLN A 124 16.01 -2.84 9.81
C GLN A 124 15.63 -1.75 10.83
N HIS A 125 14.39 -1.25 10.80
CA HIS A 125 13.95 -0.18 11.68
C HIS A 125 13.79 -0.69 13.12
N PRO A 126 14.28 0.05 14.14
CA PRO A 126 14.28 -0.42 15.52
C PRO A 126 12.89 -0.50 16.15
N SER A 127 11.94 0.32 15.69
CA SER A 127 10.57 0.33 16.21
C SER A 127 9.74 -0.82 15.60
N GLY A 128 9.28 -1.74 16.44
CA GLY A 128 8.32 -2.78 16.08
C GLY A 128 6.96 -2.22 15.66
N THR A 129 6.49 -1.13 16.30
CA THR A 129 5.25 -0.45 15.93
C THR A 129 5.30 0.13 14.52
N MET A 130 6.44 0.70 14.11
CA MET A 130 6.66 1.19 12.75
C MET A 130 6.61 0.05 11.73
N LYS A 131 7.27 -1.08 12.01
CA LYS A 131 7.23 -2.29 11.17
C LYS A 131 5.82 -2.85 11.05
N ALA A 132 5.09 -2.94 12.16
CA ALA A 132 3.72 -3.42 12.18
C ALA A 132 2.75 -2.53 11.39
N ALA A 133 2.86 -1.20 11.53
CA ALA A 133 2.01 -0.23 10.83
C ALA A 133 2.12 -0.34 9.29
N HIS A 134 3.29 -0.76 8.80
CA HIS A 134 3.58 -0.90 7.38
C HIS A 134 3.68 -2.38 6.93
N PHE A 135 3.34 -3.35 7.78
CA PHE A 135 3.59 -4.77 7.51
C PHE A 135 2.91 -5.27 6.22
N GLU A 136 1.69 -4.83 5.94
CA GLU A 136 0.97 -5.21 4.72
C GLU A 136 1.68 -4.78 3.42
N GLN A 137 2.52 -3.75 3.48
CA GLN A 137 3.28 -3.27 2.32
C GLN A 137 4.37 -4.25 1.85
N VAL A 138 4.82 -5.12 2.75
CA VAL A 138 5.84 -6.15 2.48
C VAL A 138 5.41 -7.11 1.38
N THR A 139 4.10 -7.27 1.19
CA THR A 139 3.51 -8.15 0.18
C THR A 139 3.08 -7.46 -1.11
N ASP A 140 3.32 -6.15 -1.25
CA ASP A 140 2.86 -5.38 -2.42
C ASP A 140 3.43 -5.91 -3.74
N PHE A 141 4.69 -6.34 -3.75
CA PHE A 141 5.39 -6.78 -4.96
C PHE A 141 4.92 -8.14 -5.47
N LYS A 142 4.26 -8.96 -4.63
CA LYS A 142 3.77 -10.31 -4.97
C LYS A 142 4.84 -11.17 -5.68
N ASP A 143 6.08 -11.08 -5.21
CA ASP A 143 7.27 -11.71 -5.79
C ASP A 143 8.08 -12.49 -4.74
N GLU A 144 9.20 -13.09 -5.16
CA GLU A 144 10.09 -13.85 -4.26
C GLU A 144 10.58 -13.01 -3.08
N GLU A 145 10.85 -11.73 -3.33
CA GLU A 145 11.37 -10.79 -2.34
C GLU A 145 10.34 -10.53 -1.22
N SER A 146 9.05 -10.46 -1.57
CA SER A 146 7.96 -10.44 -0.59
C SER A 146 7.99 -11.65 0.34
N ILE A 147 8.21 -12.85 -0.22
CA ILE A 147 8.29 -14.10 0.55
C ILE A 147 9.54 -14.11 1.45
N GLU A 148 10.69 -13.66 0.95
CA GLU A 148 11.92 -13.56 1.74
C GLU A 148 11.76 -12.60 2.92
N MET A 149 11.18 -11.42 2.70
CA MET A 149 10.92 -10.46 3.79
C MET A 149 9.97 -11.04 4.85
N LEU A 150 8.91 -11.76 4.46
CA LEU A 150 8.02 -12.42 5.41
C LEU A 150 8.76 -13.49 6.25
N LEU A 151 9.62 -14.29 5.62
CA LEU A 151 10.41 -15.31 6.31
C LEU A 151 11.45 -14.69 7.25
N ASP A 152 12.07 -13.58 6.86
CA ASP A 152 12.97 -12.81 7.74
C ASP A 152 12.25 -12.26 8.98
N TYR A 153 11.03 -11.73 8.83
CA TYR A 153 10.27 -11.18 9.96
C TYR A 153 9.89 -12.21 11.02
N LEU A 154 9.99 -13.52 10.73
CA LEU A 154 9.86 -14.56 11.76
C LEU A 154 10.97 -14.45 12.82
N GLU A 155 12.11 -13.87 12.48
CA GLU A 155 13.26 -13.70 13.37
C GLU A 155 13.38 -12.27 13.92
N ASP A 156 12.38 -11.42 13.68
CA ASP A 156 12.36 -10.05 14.18
C ASP A 156 12.46 -10.00 15.71
N PRO A 157 13.20 -9.04 16.31
CA PRO A 157 13.27 -8.89 17.77
C PRO A 157 11.91 -8.59 18.40
N ASP A 158 11.01 -7.91 17.70
CA ASP A 158 9.68 -7.57 18.19
C ASP A 158 8.69 -8.74 18.04
N GLU A 159 8.03 -9.12 19.14
CA GLU A 159 7.11 -10.27 19.14
C GLU A 159 5.88 -10.07 18.27
N PHE A 160 5.35 -8.85 18.23
CA PHE A 160 4.16 -8.55 17.43
C PHE A 160 4.48 -8.65 15.94
N VAL A 161 5.66 -8.18 15.53
CA VAL A 161 6.14 -8.34 14.14
C VAL A 161 6.28 -9.82 13.77
N ARG A 162 6.88 -10.65 14.65
CA ARG A 162 6.96 -12.10 14.43
C ARG A 162 5.57 -12.74 14.30
N HIS A 163 4.61 -12.30 15.12
CA HIS A 163 3.24 -12.79 15.07
C HIS A 163 2.55 -12.45 13.74
N LEU A 164 2.70 -11.21 13.26
CA LEU A 164 2.17 -10.79 11.95
C LEU A 164 2.75 -11.64 10.80
N ALA A 165 4.06 -11.86 10.79
CA ALA A 165 4.74 -12.72 9.82
C ALA A 165 4.21 -14.15 9.85
N LEU A 166 4.12 -14.74 11.04
CA LEU A 166 3.61 -16.10 11.22
C LEU A 166 2.15 -16.22 10.77
N SER A 167 1.31 -15.24 11.10
CA SER A 167 -0.10 -15.20 10.71
C SER A 167 -0.25 -15.11 9.18
N LYS A 168 0.48 -14.20 8.54
CA LYS A 168 0.46 -14.05 7.07
C LYS A 168 0.94 -15.33 6.37
N LEU A 169 2.04 -15.93 6.84
CA LEU A 169 2.57 -17.16 6.25
C LEU A 169 1.64 -18.36 6.43
N ASN A 170 0.96 -18.48 7.58
CA ASN A 170 -0.10 -19.49 7.75
C ASN A 170 -1.24 -19.24 6.78
N TYR A 171 -1.74 -18.00 6.69
CA TYR A 171 -2.79 -17.64 5.74
C TYR A 171 -2.42 -17.98 4.29
N LEU A 172 -1.18 -17.70 3.87
CA LEU A 172 -0.70 -18.08 2.54
C LEU A 172 -0.68 -19.59 2.34
N LEU A 173 -0.33 -20.39 3.35
CA LEU A 173 -0.19 -21.85 3.19
C LEU A 173 -1.53 -22.60 3.30
N THR A 174 -2.44 -22.14 4.15
CA THR A 174 -3.70 -22.86 4.47
C THR A 174 -4.96 -22.13 4.02
N GLY A 175 -4.83 -20.93 3.45
CA GLY A 175 -5.94 -20.06 3.12
C GLY A 175 -6.79 -19.73 4.33
N LYS A 176 -8.12 -19.74 4.17
CA LYS A 176 -9.10 -19.46 5.24
C LYS A 176 -9.11 -20.50 6.37
N HIS A 177 -8.50 -21.68 6.16
CA HIS A 177 -8.36 -22.73 7.18
C HIS A 177 -7.18 -22.50 8.13
N ALA A 178 -6.58 -21.31 8.12
CA ALA A 178 -5.51 -20.95 9.06
C ALA A 178 -5.89 -21.25 10.51
N PHE A 179 -7.17 -21.10 10.87
CA PHE A 179 -7.68 -21.36 12.21
C PHE A 179 -7.65 -22.85 12.65
N GLU A 180 -7.61 -23.78 11.70
CA GLU A 180 -7.71 -25.23 11.97
C GLU A 180 -6.34 -25.92 11.91
N ASN A 181 -5.44 -25.43 11.04
CA ASN A 181 -4.10 -25.98 10.87
C ASN A 181 -3.05 -24.88 11.01
N HIS A 182 -2.57 -24.65 12.23
CA HIS A 182 -1.54 -23.64 12.49
C HIS A 182 -0.14 -24.26 12.52
N PHE A 183 0.72 -23.80 11.63
CA PHE A 183 2.14 -24.06 11.69
C PHE A 183 2.83 -23.04 12.59
N ASN A 184 3.78 -23.51 13.40
CA ASN A 184 4.59 -22.65 14.24
C ASN A 184 5.81 -22.08 13.49
N ARG A 185 6.49 -21.10 14.10
CA ARG A 185 7.71 -20.48 13.56
C ARG A 185 8.75 -21.50 13.05
N LYS A 186 8.97 -22.59 13.80
CA LYS A 186 9.99 -23.60 13.46
C LYS A 186 9.64 -24.34 12.16
N HIS A 187 8.36 -24.50 11.83
CA HIS A 187 7.93 -25.10 10.55
C HIS A 187 8.47 -24.29 9.37
N PHE A 188 8.21 -22.98 9.37
CA PHE A 188 8.62 -22.08 8.29
C PHE A 188 10.14 -21.93 8.21
N LEU A 189 10.82 -21.73 9.34
CA LEU A 189 12.28 -21.57 9.35
C LEU A 189 13.03 -22.80 8.84
N LYS A 190 12.54 -24.01 9.12
CA LYS A 190 13.14 -25.27 8.59
C LYS A 190 13.04 -25.36 7.07
N ARG A 191 12.02 -24.75 6.47
CA ARG A 191 11.74 -24.78 5.02
C ARG A 191 12.15 -23.48 4.31
N ARG A 192 12.75 -22.52 5.02
CA ARG A 192 13.15 -21.22 4.45
C ARG A 192 14.05 -21.34 3.21
N LYS A 193 14.86 -22.40 3.12
CA LYS A 193 15.74 -22.68 1.97
C LYS A 193 15.10 -23.57 0.89
N ASP A 194 13.90 -24.11 1.13
CA ASP A 194 13.20 -24.98 0.19
C ASP A 194 12.54 -24.14 -0.91
N ALA A 195 13.08 -24.20 -2.12
CA ALA A 195 12.57 -23.45 -3.28
C ALA A 195 11.14 -23.88 -3.67
N LYS A 196 10.77 -25.15 -3.52
CA LYS A 196 9.40 -25.61 -3.83
C LYS A 196 8.41 -25.00 -2.85
N PHE A 197 8.77 -24.95 -1.57
CA PHE A 197 7.96 -24.32 -0.55
C PHE A 197 7.80 -22.81 -0.77
N LYS A 198 8.89 -22.09 -1.06
CA LYS A 198 8.78 -20.66 -1.37
C LYS A 198 7.92 -20.38 -2.60
N ASN A 199 8.03 -21.23 -3.63
CA ASN A 199 7.19 -21.14 -4.83
C ASN A 199 5.71 -21.41 -4.53
N GLU A 200 5.40 -22.31 -3.61
CA GLU A 200 4.02 -22.54 -3.13
C GLU A 200 3.46 -21.29 -2.45
N LEU A 201 4.20 -20.72 -1.50
CA LEU A 201 3.81 -19.47 -0.83
C LEU A 201 3.63 -18.32 -1.83
N LEU A 202 4.54 -18.20 -2.80
CA LEU A 202 4.49 -17.17 -3.83
C LEU A 202 3.24 -17.31 -4.71
N LYS A 203 2.95 -18.53 -5.18
CA LYS A 203 1.73 -18.79 -5.97
C LYS A 203 0.47 -18.40 -5.18
N ASN A 204 0.42 -18.74 -3.90
CA ASN A 204 -0.71 -18.41 -3.06
C ASN A 204 -0.81 -16.89 -2.83
N LEU A 205 0.31 -16.19 -2.64
CA LEU A 205 0.36 -14.73 -2.54
C LEU A 205 -0.14 -14.05 -3.83
N GLN A 206 0.27 -14.56 -4.99
CA GLN A 206 -0.16 -14.05 -6.30
C GLN A 206 -1.65 -14.29 -6.56
N SER A 207 -2.22 -15.35 -5.99
CA SER A 207 -3.66 -15.65 -6.09
C SER A 207 -4.56 -14.80 -5.16
N LEU A 208 -3.96 -14.00 -4.27
CA LEU A 208 -4.72 -13.07 -3.44
C LEU A 208 -5.19 -11.87 -4.29
N TYR A 209 -6.46 -11.91 -4.69
CA TYR A 209 -7.20 -10.90 -5.45
C TYR A 209 -6.69 -10.65 -6.87
#